data_AF-A0A7V6MU64-F1
#
_entry.id   AF-A0A7V6MU64-F1
#
_cell.length_a   1.000
_cell.length_b   1.000
_cell.length_c   1.000
_cell.angle_alpha   90.00
_cell.angle_beta   90.00
_cell.angle_gamma   90.00
#
_symmetry.space_group_name_H-M   'P 1'
#
loop_
_entity.id
_entity.type
_entity.pdbx_description
1 polymer ?
#
loop_
_entity_poly.entity_id
_entity_poly.type
_entity_poly.pdbx_seq_one_letter_code
_entity_poly.pdbx_strand_id
1 'polypeptide(L)'
;MPRIDGRANNEIRPITITRNFNKYAEGSVLIEAGDTKVVCTATVDEKVPPFLRGKGQGWITAEYSMLPRATEVRNIREILRP
;
A
#
# COMPACT_ATOMS: atom_id res chain seq x y z
N MET A 1 -29.29 -12.41 7.49
CA MET A 1 -29.11 -12.37 6.02
C MET A 1 -27.69 -12.78 5.69
N PRO A 2 -27.48 -13.67 4.71
CA PRO A 2 -26.12 -13.97 4.22
C PRO A 2 -25.50 -12.70 3.61
N ARG A 3 -24.17 -12.58 3.70
CA ARG A 3 -23.43 -11.49 3.05
C ARG A 3 -23.53 -11.63 1.53
N ILE A 4 -23.41 -10.52 0.80
CA ILE A 4 -23.47 -10.46 -0.67
C ILE A 4 -22.49 -11.45 -1.35
N ASP A 5 -21.33 -11.65 -0.75
CA ASP A 5 -20.26 -12.52 -1.25
C ASP A 5 -20.29 -13.92 -0.64
N GLY A 6 -21.37 -14.29 0.07
CA GLY A 6 -21.57 -15.62 0.64
C GLY A 6 -20.68 -15.96 1.84
N ARG A 7 -19.79 -15.06 2.26
CA ARG A 7 -18.88 -15.29 3.39
C ARG A 7 -19.61 -15.30 4.73
N ALA A 8 -19.04 -15.98 5.73
CA ALA A 8 -19.50 -15.88 7.11
C ALA A 8 -19.19 -14.48 7.70
N ASN A 9 -19.85 -14.14 8.82
CA ASN A 9 -19.66 -12.85 9.48
C ASN A 9 -18.23 -12.68 10.04
N ASN A 10 -17.58 -13.78 10.41
CA ASN A 10 -16.22 -13.84 10.93
C ASN A 10 -15.17 -14.28 9.89
N GLU A 11 -15.57 -14.43 8.63
CA GLU A 11 -14.67 -14.83 7.55
C GLU A 11 -14.11 -13.59 6.84
N ILE A 12 -12.79 -13.56 6.61
CA ILE A 12 -12.11 -12.50 5.85
C ILE A 12 -12.23 -12.75 4.33
N ARG A 13 -11.94 -11.73 3.52
CA ARG A 13 -11.87 -11.91 2.05
C ARG A 13 -10.65 -12.77 1.71
N PRO A 14 -10.64 -13.49 0.57
CA PRO A 14 -9.46 -14.18 0.08
C PRO A 14 -8.26 -13.22 -0.01
N ILE A 15 -7.10 -13.66 0.50
CA ILE A 15 -5.86 -12.87 0.49
C ILE A 15 -4.85 -13.52 -0.45
N THR A 16 -4.29 -12.74 -1.37
CA THR A 16 -3.14 -13.13 -2.19
C THR A 16 -2.03 -12.10 -2.04
N ILE A 17 -0.78 -12.56 -1.88
CA ILE A 17 0.40 -11.70 -1.78
C ILE A 17 1.42 -12.15 -2.83
N THR A 18 1.54 -11.36 -3.89
CA THR A 18 2.53 -11.60 -4.96
C THR A 18 3.76 -10.75 -4.68
N ARG A 19 4.89 -11.40 -4.38
CA ARG A 19 6.18 -10.72 -4.10
C ARG A 19 6.92 -10.38 -5.39
N ASN A 20 7.90 -9.47 -5.28
CA ASN A 20 8.75 -9.02 -6.38
C ASN A 20 7.94 -8.42 -7.54
N PHE A 21 6.86 -7.71 -7.20
CA PHE A 21 5.94 -7.13 -8.18
C PHE A 21 6.55 -5.95 -8.97
N ASN A 22 7.41 -5.17 -8.32
CA ASN A 22 8.17 -4.10 -8.93
C ASN A 22 9.66 -4.49 -8.96
N LYS A 23 10.24 -4.50 -10.17
CA LYS A 23 11.64 -4.90 -10.42
C LYS A 23 12.66 -3.98 -9.74
N TYR A 24 12.32 -2.72 -9.53
CA TYR A 24 13.30 -1.70 -9.13
C TYR A 24 13.33 -1.44 -7.62
N ALA A 25 12.21 -1.66 -6.92
CA ALA A 25 12.17 -1.47 -5.48
C ALA A 25 12.89 -2.62 -4.76
N GLU A 26 13.65 -2.33 -3.71
CA GLU A 26 14.35 -3.32 -2.90
C GLU A 26 13.38 -4.33 -2.28
N GLY A 27 12.17 -3.88 -1.93
CA GLY A 27 11.05 -4.74 -1.56
C GLY A 27 9.78 -4.33 -2.29
N SER A 28 9.04 -5.29 -2.85
CA SER A 28 7.76 -5.00 -3.49
C SER A 28 6.77 -6.15 -3.41
N VAL A 29 5.50 -5.80 -3.21
CA VAL A 29 4.38 -6.75 -3.23
C VAL A 29 3.14 -6.13 -3.89
N LEU A 30 2.37 -6.98 -4.57
CA LEU A 30 0.96 -6.73 -4.84
C LEU A 30 0.15 -7.55 -3.82
N ILE A 31 -0.58 -6.86 -2.95
CA ILE A 31 -1.51 -7.48 -2.01
C ILE A 31 -2.94 -7.34 -2.54
N GLU A 32 -3.67 -8.44 -2.53
CA GLU A 32 -5.05 -8.53 -2.97
C GLU A 32 -5.90 -9.08 -1.82
N ALA A 33 -6.96 -8.35 -1.46
CA ALA A 33 -7.92 -8.74 -0.43
C ALA A 33 -9.33 -8.70 -1.03
N GLY A 34 -9.73 -9.81 -1.66
CA GLY A 34 -10.81 -9.80 -2.64
C GLY A 34 -10.49 -8.82 -3.77
N ASP A 35 -11.43 -7.92 -4.09
CA ASP A 35 -11.24 -6.93 -5.16
C ASP A 35 -10.34 -5.75 -4.78
N THR A 36 -10.02 -5.59 -3.49
CA THR A 36 -9.09 -4.54 -3.05
C THR A 36 -7.66 -4.94 -3.41
N LYS A 37 -7.01 -4.16 -4.27
CA LYS A 37 -5.62 -4.39 -4.69
C LYS A 37 -4.74 -3.20 -4.35
N VAL A 38 -3.61 -3.45 -3.72
CA VAL A 38 -2.63 -2.41 -3.34
C VAL A 38 -1.24 -2.85 -3.75
N VAL A 39 -0.53 -1.97 -4.45
CA VAL A 39 0.90 -2.13 -4.71
C VAL A 39 1.64 -1.48 -3.56
N CYS A 40 2.48 -2.25 -2.87
CA CYS A 40 3.34 -1.76 -1.81
C CYS A 40 4.80 -1.89 -2.25
N THR A 41 5.55 -0.80 -2.18
CA THR A 41 6.99 -0.76 -2.44
C THR A 41 7.72 -0.25 -1.22
N ALA A 42 8.85 -0.86 -0.90
CA ALA A 42 9.80 -0.40 0.09
C ALA A 42 11.08 0.01 -0.64
N THR A 43 11.54 1.23 -0.35
CA THR A 43 12.80 1.79 -0.87
C THR A 43 13.70 2.18 0.29
N VAL A 44 14.99 1.92 0.16
CA VAL A 44 15.98 2.29 1.18
C VAL A 44 16.63 3.62 0.79
N ASP A 45 16.65 4.56 1.73
CA ASP A 45 17.45 5.78 1.64
C ASP A 45 18.50 5.74 2.76
N GLU A 46 19.74 6.11 2.44
CA GLU A 46 20.84 6.20 3.42
C GLU A 46 20.67 7.39 4.38
N LYS A 47 19.71 8.28 4.11
CA LYS A 47 19.44 9.47 4.92
C LYS A 47 18.32 9.22 5.93
N VAL A 48 18.48 9.85 7.09
CA VAL A 48 17.42 9.99 8.10
C VAL A 48 16.90 11.43 8.14
N PRO A 49 15.66 11.67 8.59
CA PRO A 49 15.14 13.00 8.83
C PRO A 49 16.05 13.86 9.74
N PRO A 50 16.06 15.19 9.60
CA PRO A 50 16.96 16.07 10.35
C PRO A 50 16.94 15.87 11.87
N PHE A 51 15.77 15.58 12.44
CA PHE A 51 15.59 15.37 13.89
C PHE A 51 16.19 14.05 14.43
N LEU A 52 16.65 13.16 13.55
CA LEU A 52 17.31 11.88 13.88
C LEU A 52 18.81 11.85 13.55
N ARG A 53 19.36 12.90 12.94
CA ARG A 53 20.80 12.94 12.60
C ARG A 53 21.66 12.80 13.85
N GLY A 54 22.69 11.95 13.76
CA GLY A 54 23.64 11.71 14.85
C GLY A 54 23.13 10.81 15.99
N LYS A 55 21.87 10.33 15.94
CA LYS A 55 21.29 9.48 17.00
C LYS A 55 21.51 7.98 16.80
N GLY A 56 22.08 7.56 15.67
CA GLY A 56 22.28 6.13 15.35
C GLY A 56 20.98 5.33 15.20
N GLN A 57 19.84 6.01 14.92
CA GLN A 57 18.52 5.41 14.77
C GLN A 57 18.08 5.43 13.30
N GLY A 58 17.37 4.38 12.88
CA GLY A 58 16.70 4.34 11.57
C GLY A 58 15.34 5.05 11.57
N TRP A 59 14.74 5.18 10.38
CA TRP A 59 13.41 5.76 10.21
C TRP A 59 12.62 5.02 9.12
N ILE A 60 11.31 4.92 9.31
CA ILE A 60 10.38 4.43 8.29
C ILE A 60 9.28 5.48 8.13
N THR A 61 9.00 5.84 6.89
CA THR A 61 7.84 6.66 6.50
C THR A 61 7.08 5.96 5.38
N ALA A 62 5.85 6.37 5.14
CA ALA A 62 5.02 5.82 4.07
C ALA A 62 4.31 6.93 3.32
N GLU A 63 4.13 6.70 2.02
CA GLU A 63 3.25 7.48 1.16
C GLU A 63 2.08 6.60 0.73
N TYR A 64 0.93 7.23 0.52
CA TYR A 64 -0.26 6.57 0.03
C TYR A 64 -0.84 7.38 -1.12
N SER A 65 -1.27 6.67 -2.16
CA SER A 65 -2.05 7.29 -3.23
C SER A 65 -3.06 6.30 -3.79
N MET A 66 -4.22 6.81 -4.18
CA MET A 66 -5.25 6.03 -4.85
C MET A 66 -5.32 6.46 -6.31
N LEU A 67 -5.23 5.49 -7.24
CA LEU A 67 -5.43 5.77 -8.66
C LEU A 67 -6.85 6.33 -8.87
N PRO A 68 -7.05 7.33 -9.76
CA PRO A 68 -8.35 7.97 -9.99
C PRO A 68 -9.51 7.00 -10.29
N ARG A 69 -9.22 5.81 -10.80
CA ARG A 69 -10.22 4.78 -11.15
C ARG A 69 -10.09 3.49 -10.33
N ALA A 70 -9.58 3.58 -9.11
CA ALA A 70 -9.56 2.46 -8.18
C ALA A 70 -10.94 2.18 -7.55
N THR A 71 -11.87 3.14 -7.58
CA THR A 71 -13.24 3.03 -7.09
C THR A 71 -14.27 3.10 -8.23
N GLU A 72 -15.51 2.71 -7.93
CA GLU A 72 -16.63 2.74 -8.89
C GLU A 72 -16.89 4.13 -9.48
N VAL A 73 -16.74 5.18 -8.66
CA VAL A 73 -16.75 6.58 -9.09
C VAL A 73 -15.31 7.09 -9.19
N ARG A 74 -15.04 7.92 -10.20
CA ARG A 74 -13.68 8.43 -10.44
C ARG A 74 -13.32 9.46 -9.37
N ASN A 75 -12.20 9.24 -8.67
CA ASN A 75 -11.65 10.20 -7.73
C ASN A 75 -10.76 11.22 -8.43
N ILE A 76 -10.73 12.44 -7.91
CA ILE A 76 -9.73 13.44 -8.30
C ILE A 76 -8.39 12.97 -7.74
N ARG A 77 -7.32 13.09 -8.54
CA ARG A 77 -5.99 12.67 -8.10
C ARG A 77 -5.55 13.58 -6.96
N GLU A 78 -5.20 12.98 -5.82
CA GLU A 78 -4.50 13.65 -4.73
C GLU A 78 -3.06 13.95 -5.18
N ILE A 79 -2.89 15.03 -5.94
CA ILE A 79 -1.57 15.61 -6.17
C ILE A 79 -1.38 16.66 -5.10
N LEU A 80 -0.32 16.51 -4.30
CA LEU A 80 0.26 17.56 -3.47
C LEU A 80 0.39 18.81 -4.34
N ARG A 81 -0.41 19.84 -4.03
CA ARG A 81 -0.20 21.16 -4.65
C ARG A 81 1.26 21.56 -4.40
N PRO A 82 1.98 22.07 -5.41
CA PRO A 82 3.36 22.51 -5.23
C PRO A 82 3.48 23.59 -4.16
#